data_AF-A0A1Z5TTB1-F1
#
_entry.id   AF-A0A1Z5TTB1-F1
#
_cell.length_a   1.000
_cell.length_b   1.000
_cell.length_c   1.000
_cell.angle_alpha   90.00
_cell.angle_beta   90.00
_cell.angle_gamma   90.00
#
_symmetry.space_group_name_H-M   'P 1'
#
loop_
_entity.id
_entity.type
_entity.pdbx_description
1 polymer ?
#
loop_
_entity_poly.entity_id
_entity_poly.type
_entity_poly.pdbx_seq_one_letter_code
_entity_poly.pdbx_strand_id
1 'polypeptide(L)'
;MSSKAPPKLYRHHLAPSDPCRPILDAALRVLRPHIPTSIPLYRRLQFGRFFPNSLLFTNLDLGATSTPIDTHASNGTDAGSKQTGHHPHEEPWLIAFVDRTCRPETEVWIFGSWENSPPASSSSPTARQEEWQTIDNLVAELVEACRDLPVPRSLHQDILDAQQSQQREAGDMDAALTKTPNPFASARLPTIQLWGAIHTTTASVLQRLDVLAETSKVNETAANHTFIFDVPSLAPPAPLPEGLEWGGGEKGALCSRTE
;
A
#
# COMPACT_ATOMS: atom_id res chain seq x y z
N MET A 1 22.66 -24.23 13.23
CA MET A 1 21.98 -23.44 12.19
C MET A 1 20.49 -23.62 12.39
N SER A 2 19.83 -22.64 13.00
CA SER A 2 18.39 -22.72 13.23
C SER A 2 17.68 -22.36 11.92
N SER A 3 17.18 -23.37 11.22
CA SER A 3 16.30 -23.19 10.07
C SER A 3 15.00 -22.58 10.58
N LYS A 4 14.91 -21.24 10.56
CA LYS A 4 13.66 -20.55 10.84
C LYS A 4 12.76 -20.82 9.64
N ALA A 5 11.58 -21.40 9.89
CA ALA A 5 10.61 -21.64 8.83
C ALA A 5 10.34 -20.32 8.08
N PRO A 6 10.09 -20.36 6.76
CA PRO A 6 9.76 -19.15 6.01
C PRO A 6 8.57 -18.45 6.68
N PRO A 7 8.54 -17.11 6.68
CA PRO A 7 7.39 -16.38 7.18
C PRO A 7 6.13 -16.91 6.46
N LYS A 8 5.02 -17.02 7.18
CA LYS A 8 3.77 -17.50 6.61
C LYS A 8 2.91 -16.30 6.27
N LEU A 9 2.66 -16.06 4.99
CA LEU A 9 1.74 -15.01 4.57
C LEU A 9 0.29 -15.48 4.72
N TYR A 10 -0.45 -14.81 5.62
CA TYR A 10 -1.89 -14.98 5.76
C TYR A 10 -2.63 -14.24 4.65
N ARG A 11 -3.70 -14.87 4.16
CA ARG A 11 -4.60 -14.34 3.15
C ARG A 11 -5.99 -14.20 3.74
N HIS A 12 -6.52 -12.98 3.73
CA HIS A 12 -7.88 -12.68 4.17
C HIS A 12 -8.70 -12.17 2.99
N HIS A 13 -9.91 -12.71 2.82
CA HIS A 13 -10.87 -12.13 1.89
C HIS A 13 -11.44 -10.86 2.51
N LEU A 14 -11.74 -9.84 1.69
CA LEU A 14 -12.35 -8.59 2.11
C LEU A 14 -13.75 -8.40 1.49
N ALA A 15 -14.38 -9.50 1.06
CA ALA A 15 -15.65 -9.46 0.35
C ALA A 15 -16.77 -8.82 1.20
N PRO A 16 -17.71 -8.06 0.62
CA PRO A 16 -18.77 -7.38 1.36
C PRO A 16 -19.70 -8.28 2.18
N SER A 17 -19.80 -9.57 1.83
CA SER A 17 -20.68 -10.55 2.45
C SER A 17 -20.05 -11.31 3.63
N ASP A 18 -18.77 -11.09 3.91
CA ASP A 18 -17.98 -11.80 4.90
C ASP A 18 -17.74 -10.85 6.10
N PRO A 19 -17.79 -11.29 7.38
CA PRO A 19 -17.45 -10.45 8.52
C PRO A 19 -15.94 -10.12 8.58
N CYS A 20 -15.40 -9.50 7.53
CA CYS A 20 -14.01 -9.06 7.40
C CYS A 20 -13.70 -7.79 8.19
N ARG A 21 -14.73 -7.15 8.76
CA ARG A 21 -14.61 -5.89 9.49
C ARG A 21 -13.59 -5.95 10.63
N PRO A 22 -13.52 -7.01 11.46
CA PRO A 22 -12.50 -7.11 12.51
C PRO A 22 -11.08 -7.17 11.95
N ILE A 23 -10.84 -7.88 10.84
CA ILE A 23 -9.53 -7.95 10.17
C ILE A 23 -9.15 -6.57 9.62
N LEU A 24 -10.09 -5.89 8.98
CA LEU A 24 -9.88 -4.54 8.45
C LEU A 24 -9.57 -3.55 9.57
N ASP A 25 -10.34 -3.59 10.66
CA ASP A 25 -10.13 -2.73 11.84
C ASP A 25 -8.79 -3.01 12.51
N ALA A 26 -8.37 -4.28 12.57
CA ALA A 26 -7.05 -4.67 13.07
C ALA A 26 -5.92 -4.13 12.17
N ALA A 27 -6.03 -4.31 10.85
CA ALA A 27 -5.07 -3.77 9.90
C ALA A 27 -4.97 -2.23 9.97
N LEU A 28 -6.10 -1.53 10.05
CA LEU A 28 -6.13 -0.08 10.23
C LEU A 28 -5.49 0.35 11.55
N ARG A 29 -5.70 -0.40 12.64
CA ARG A 29 -5.05 -0.13 13.94
C ARG A 29 -3.54 -0.29 13.85
N VAL A 30 -3.07 -1.32 13.17
CA VAL A 30 -1.63 -1.56 12.92
C VAL A 30 -1.03 -0.45 12.06
N LEU A 31 -1.70 -0.01 10.99
CA LEU A 31 -1.16 0.99 10.06
C LEU A 31 -1.16 2.42 10.62
N ARG A 32 -2.08 2.75 11.54
CA ARG A 32 -2.31 4.12 12.01
C ARG A 32 -1.07 4.82 12.61
N PRO A 33 -0.24 4.17 13.45
CA PRO A 33 0.97 4.78 14.00
C PRO A 33 2.04 5.12 12.94
N HIS A 34 1.94 4.54 11.73
CA HIS A 34 2.91 4.70 10.65
C HIS A 34 2.56 5.81 9.65
N ILE A 35 1.48 6.57 9.90
CA ILE A 35 1.14 7.77 9.12
C ILE A 35 2.24 8.84 9.38
N PRO A 36 2.78 9.51 8.35
CA PRO A 36 2.28 9.60 6.98
C PRO A 36 2.65 8.46 6.03
N THR A 37 3.68 7.67 6.32
CA THR A 37 4.22 6.66 5.39
C THR A 37 3.17 5.64 4.94
N SER A 38 2.35 5.15 5.86
CA SER A 38 1.30 4.17 5.56
C SER A 38 0.02 4.76 4.94
N ILE A 39 -0.05 6.08 4.72
CA ILE A 39 -1.30 6.76 4.34
C ILE A 39 -1.97 6.20 3.08
N PRO A 40 -1.25 5.80 1.99
CA PRO A 40 -1.92 5.35 0.78
C PRO A 40 -2.68 4.04 1.01
N LEU A 41 -2.04 3.07 1.67
CA LEU A 41 -2.70 1.82 2.04
C LEU A 41 -3.78 2.05 3.10
N TYR A 42 -3.50 2.87 4.12
CA TYR A 42 -4.46 3.17 5.18
C TYR A 42 -5.78 3.71 4.61
N ARG A 43 -5.73 4.68 3.67
CA ARG A 43 -6.93 5.24 3.05
C ARG A 43 -7.60 4.27 2.09
N ARG A 44 -6.84 3.44 1.36
CA ARG A 44 -7.41 2.38 0.52
C ARG A 44 -8.20 1.38 1.35
N LEU A 45 -7.73 1.04 2.55
CA LEU A 45 -8.44 0.15 3.48
C LEU A 45 -9.60 0.87 4.20
N GLN A 46 -9.47 2.15 4.51
CA GLN A 46 -10.49 2.89 5.25
C GLN A 46 -11.74 3.21 4.41
N PHE A 47 -11.54 3.61 3.15
CA PHE A 47 -12.62 4.11 2.28
C PHE A 47 -12.76 3.32 0.99
N GLY A 48 -12.01 2.22 0.86
CA GLY A 48 -12.02 1.41 -0.33
C GLY A 48 -13.35 0.75 -0.59
N ARG A 49 -13.70 0.66 -1.88
CA ARG A 49 -14.64 -0.34 -2.35
C ARG A 49 -13.93 -1.70 -2.40
N PHE A 50 -14.56 -2.71 -1.82
CA PHE A 50 -14.09 -4.08 -1.83
C PHE A 50 -14.99 -4.95 -2.70
N PHE A 51 -14.39 -5.69 -3.61
CA PHE A 51 -15.03 -6.62 -4.52
C PHE A 51 -14.84 -8.05 -4.02
N PRO A 52 -15.55 -9.05 -4.58
CA PRO A 52 -15.44 -10.44 -4.12
C PRO A 52 -14.00 -11.01 -4.15
N ASN A 53 -13.15 -10.47 -5.02
CA ASN A 53 -11.74 -10.86 -5.16
C ASN A 53 -10.76 -9.90 -4.47
N SER A 54 -11.25 -8.95 -3.67
CA SER A 54 -10.40 -8.12 -2.82
C SER A 54 -9.79 -8.98 -1.71
N LEU A 55 -8.47 -8.90 -1.59
CA LEU A 55 -7.68 -9.67 -0.64
C LEU A 55 -6.81 -8.74 0.21
N LEU A 56 -6.57 -9.16 1.45
CA LEU A 56 -5.51 -8.65 2.31
C LEU A 56 -4.47 -9.74 2.53
N PHE A 57 -3.21 -9.42 2.27
CA PHE A 57 -2.06 -10.26 2.59
C PHE A 57 -1.27 -9.65 3.73
N THR A 58 -0.87 -10.47 4.70
CA THR A 58 -0.01 -10.03 5.81
C THR A 58 0.62 -11.23 6.50
N ASN A 59 1.81 -11.08 7.08
CA ASN A 59 2.39 -12.07 7.99
C ASN A 59 2.02 -11.84 9.46
N LEU A 60 1.16 -10.86 9.75
CA LEU A 60 0.63 -10.61 11.08
C LEU A 60 -0.60 -11.47 11.35
N ASP A 61 -0.70 -12.02 12.56
CA ASP A 61 -1.93 -12.66 13.01
C ASP A 61 -2.95 -11.59 13.43
N LEU A 62 -3.74 -11.13 12.46
CA LEU A 62 -4.83 -10.16 12.70
C LEU A 62 -6.09 -10.80 13.29
N GLY A 63 -6.17 -12.14 13.31
CA GLY A 63 -7.31 -12.91 13.80
C GLY A 63 -7.20 -13.29 15.28
N ALA A 64 -5.99 -13.28 15.84
CA ALA A 64 -5.77 -13.37 17.27
C ALA A 64 -6.45 -12.18 17.97
N THR A 65 -7.44 -12.50 18.81
CA THR A 65 -8.14 -11.53 19.65
C THR A 65 -7.09 -10.74 20.42
N SER A 66 -7.01 -9.44 20.13
CA SER A 66 -5.97 -8.56 20.64
C SER A 66 -6.00 -8.58 22.17
N THR A 67 -4.95 -9.11 22.81
CA THR A 67 -4.53 -8.51 24.07
C THR A 67 -4.16 -7.05 23.75
N PRO A 68 -4.45 -6.10 24.66
CA PRO A 68 -4.09 -4.71 24.44
C PRO A 68 -2.59 -4.67 24.10
N ILE A 69 -2.24 -3.89 23.08
CA ILE A 69 -0.86 -3.42 22.94
C ILE A 69 -0.64 -2.60 24.21
N ASP A 70 -0.04 -3.22 25.23
CA ASP A 70 0.28 -2.57 26.48
C ASP A 70 1.16 -1.38 26.13
N THR A 71 0.55 -0.21 26.18
CA THR A 71 1.27 1.03 26.35
C THR A 71 1.90 0.89 27.72
N HIS A 72 3.17 0.48 27.78
CA HIS A 72 3.95 0.45 29.01
C HIS A 72 4.03 1.88 29.57
N ALA A 73 2.98 2.29 30.27
CA ALA A 73 3.00 3.35 31.25
C ALA A 73 3.78 2.80 32.45
N SER A 74 5.10 2.90 32.36
CA SER A 74 5.98 2.79 33.52
C SER A 74 5.68 3.98 34.44
N ASN A 75 4.90 3.73 35.49
CA ASN A 75 4.86 4.60 36.65
C ASN A 75 5.99 4.19 37.59
N GLY A 76 6.98 5.08 37.75
CA GLY A 76 7.84 5.07 38.94
C GLY A 76 9.35 5.16 38.67
N THR A 77 9.82 6.39 38.52
CA THR A 77 11.09 6.93 39.04
C THR A 77 12.36 6.10 38.85
N ASP A 78 13.18 6.49 37.86
CA ASP A 78 14.57 6.87 38.14
C ASP A 78 15.16 7.75 37.03
N ALA A 79 16.02 8.67 37.46
CA ALA A 79 16.48 9.82 36.72
C ALA A 79 17.46 9.48 35.59
N GLY A 80 17.33 10.20 34.47
CA GLY A 80 18.45 10.53 33.59
C GLY A 80 18.92 9.43 32.63
N SER A 81 18.13 9.10 31.61
CA SER A 81 18.71 8.66 30.34
C SER A 81 17.91 9.22 29.16
N LYS A 82 18.61 9.80 28.19
CA LYS A 82 18.03 10.21 26.91
C LYS A 82 17.43 8.97 26.25
N GLN A 83 16.11 8.93 26.10
CA GLN A 83 15.42 7.91 25.33
C GLN A 83 15.79 8.06 23.84
N THR A 84 16.86 7.39 23.42
CA THR A 84 17.01 6.94 22.04
C THR A 84 16.13 5.70 21.90
N GLY A 85 14.90 5.87 21.44
CA GLY A 85 13.91 4.80 21.28
C GLY A 85 14.27 3.84 20.15
N HIS A 86 15.31 3.02 20.34
CA HIS A 86 15.48 1.78 19.60
C HIS A 86 14.57 0.73 20.25
N HIS A 87 13.36 0.56 19.70
CA HIS A 87 12.56 -0.61 20.01
C HIS A 87 13.34 -1.87 19.56
N PRO A 88 13.49 -2.89 20.41
CA PRO A 88 14.16 -4.13 20.03
C PRO A 88 13.42 -4.77 18.86
N HIS A 89 14.15 -5.04 17.77
CA HIS A 89 13.70 -5.60 16.48
C HIS A 89 12.36 -6.34 16.54
N GLU A 90 11.26 -5.65 16.23
CA GLU A 90 10.05 -6.33 15.78
C GLU A 90 10.37 -7.00 14.45
N GLU A 91 9.99 -8.28 14.31
CA GLU A 91 10.21 -9.00 13.06
C GLU A 91 9.59 -8.22 11.88
N PRO A 92 10.26 -8.17 10.70
CA PRO A 92 9.71 -7.48 9.55
C PRO A 92 8.30 -7.96 9.21
N TRP A 93 7.41 -7.02 8.94
CA TRP A 93 6.03 -7.32 8.60
C TRP A 93 5.54 -6.44 7.45
N LEU A 94 4.54 -6.95 6.74
CA LEU A 94 3.84 -6.20 5.70
C LEU A 94 2.34 -6.36 5.80
N ILE A 95 1.63 -5.38 5.24
CA ILE A 95 0.22 -5.48 4.90
C ILE A 95 0.09 -5.07 3.45
N ALA A 96 -0.59 -5.88 2.64
CA ALA A 96 -0.87 -5.58 1.25
C ALA A 96 -2.34 -5.79 0.92
N PHE A 97 -2.95 -4.79 0.29
CA PHE A 97 -4.26 -4.91 -0.35
C PHE A 97 -4.06 -5.30 -1.81
N VAL A 98 -4.81 -6.31 -2.27
CA VAL A 98 -4.75 -6.79 -3.66
C VAL A 98 -6.15 -6.96 -4.23
N ASP A 99 -6.40 -6.38 -5.40
CA ASP A 99 -7.61 -6.61 -6.17
C ASP A 99 -7.35 -6.55 -7.69
N ARG A 100 -7.42 -7.71 -8.34
CA ARG A 100 -7.20 -7.87 -9.78
C ARG A 100 -8.39 -7.43 -10.64
N THR A 101 -9.56 -7.13 -10.06
CA THR A 101 -10.76 -6.68 -10.82
C THR A 101 -10.66 -5.22 -11.26
N CYS A 102 -9.85 -4.42 -10.57
CA CYS A 102 -9.69 -2.99 -10.85
C CYS A 102 -8.92 -2.69 -12.14
N ARG A 103 -8.42 -3.70 -12.87
CA ARG A 103 -7.67 -3.47 -14.12
C ARG A 103 -8.42 -2.54 -15.08
N PRO A 104 -7.74 -1.65 -15.82
CA PRO A 104 -6.29 -1.42 -15.84
C PRO A 104 -5.81 -0.42 -14.78
N GLU A 105 -6.55 -0.23 -13.68
CA GLU A 105 -6.15 0.63 -12.57
C GLU A 105 -5.24 -0.12 -11.57
N THR A 106 -4.88 0.55 -10.47
CA THR A 106 -4.04 -0.02 -9.41
C THR A 106 -4.67 -1.26 -8.77
N GLU A 107 -3.92 -2.36 -8.81
CA GLU A 107 -4.31 -3.66 -8.26
C GLU A 107 -3.71 -3.90 -6.88
N VAL A 108 -2.51 -3.37 -6.59
CA VAL A 108 -1.76 -3.66 -5.34
C VAL A 108 -1.42 -2.38 -4.60
N TRP A 109 -1.67 -2.36 -3.30
CA TRP A 109 -1.15 -1.38 -2.36
C TRP A 109 -0.44 -2.11 -1.24
N ILE A 110 0.77 -1.68 -0.88
CA ILE A 110 1.60 -2.34 0.13
C ILE A 110 2.14 -1.31 1.11
N PHE A 111 2.30 -1.73 2.35
CA PHE A 111 3.13 -1.08 3.35
C PHE A 111 3.94 -2.15 4.08
N GLY A 112 5.23 -1.90 4.26
CA GLY A 112 6.12 -2.72 5.07
C GLY A 112 6.67 -1.94 6.26
N SER A 113 6.91 -2.60 7.39
CA SER A 113 7.47 -1.97 8.60
C SER A 113 8.82 -1.28 8.37
N TRP A 114 9.60 -1.80 7.42
CA TRP A 114 10.88 -1.25 6.97
C TRP A 114 10.77 0.10 6.23
N GLU A 115 9.57 0.55 5.87
CA GLU A 115 9.38 1.86 5.24
C GLU A 115 9.57 3.00 6.25
N ASN A 116 9.20 2.80 7.51
CA ASN A 116 9.47 3.75 8.60
C ASN A 116 10.81 3.51 9.28
N SER A 117 11.17 2.25 9.45
CA SER A 117 12.37 1.81 10.18
C SER A 117 13.15 0.84 9.30
N PRO A 118 13.78 1.31 8.21
CA PRO A 118 14.61 0.44 7.38
C PRO A 118 15.73 -0.15 8.25
N PRO A 119 16.18 -1.39 7.98
CA PRO A 119 17.33 -2.00 8.66
C PRO A 119 18.54 -1.07 8.68
N ALA A 120 18.67 -0.30 9.76
CA ALA A 120 19.66 0.76 9.92
C ALA A 120 20.69 0.30 10.94
N SER A 121 21.97 0.35 10.53
CA SER A 121 23.15 0.31 11.41
C SER A 121 23.06 -0.63 12.63
N SER A 122 22.55 -1.85 12.45
CA SER A 122 22.76 -2.92 13.43
C SER A 122 24.26 -3.01 13.73
N SER A 123 24.60 -3.28 14.99
CA SER A 123 25.98 -3.34 15.46
C SER A 123 26.82 -4.39 14.72
N SER A 124 26.18 -5.38 14.08
CA SER A 124 26.83 -6.34 13.18
C SER A 124 26.31 -6.21 11.73
N PRO A 125 27.20 -6.22 10.71
CA PRO A 125 26.82 -6.28 9.31
C PRO A 125 26.01 -7.53 8.96
N THR A 126 26.24 -8.65 9.65
CA THR A 126 25.55 -9.92 9.42
C THR A 126 24.08 -9.83 9.83
N ALA A 127 23.76 -9.24 10.99
CA ALA A 127 22.37 -9.07 11.41
C ALA A 127 21.57 -8.19 10.44
N ARG A 128 22.20 -7.14 9.89
CA ARG A 128 21.57 -6.29 8.87
C ARG A 128 21.23 -7.07 7.62
N GLN A 129 22.16 -7.92 7.18
CA GLN A 129 21.98 -8.74 5.99
C GLN A 129 20.86 -9.77 6.20
N GLU A 130 20.80 -10.38 7.38
CA GLU A 130 19.74 -11.33 7.75
C GLU A 130 18.34 -10.67 7.80
N GLU A 131 18.26 -9.43 8.29
CA GLU A 131 17.01 -8.67 8.32
C GLU A 131 16.55 -8.27 6.91
N TRP A 132 17.45 -7.78 6.07
CA TRP A 132 17.15 -7.54 4.65
C TRP A 132 16.74 -8.80 3.91
N GLN A 133 17.40 -9.94 4.18
CA GLN A 133 17.02 -11.21 3.58
C GLN A 133 15.61 -11.64 4.00
N THR A 134 15.24 -11.36 5.26
CA THR A 134 13.88 -11.65 5.76
C THR A 134 12.84 -10.80 5.04
N ILE A 135 13.13 -9.51 4.82
CA ILE A 135 12.27 -8.60 4.04
C ILE A 135 12.15 -9.08 2.59
N ASP A 136 13.27 -9.43 1.95
CA ASP A 136 13.29 -9.91 0.56
C ASP A 136 12.46 -11.18 0.40
N ASN A 137 12.60 -12.14 1.31
CA ASN A 137 11.80 -13.37 1.31
C ASN A 137 10.30 -13.08 1.48
N LEU A 138 9.94 -12.17 2.39
CA LEU A 138 8.55 -11.82 2.65
C LEU A 138 7.90 -11.11 1.44
N VAL A 139 8.63 -10.22 0.77
CA VAL A 139 8.14 -9.57 -0.45
C VAL A 139 8.09 -10.55 -1.62
N ALA A 140 9.05 -11.47 -1.74
CA ALA A 140 9.02 -12.52 -2.75
C ALA A 140 7.79 -13.43 -2.60
N GLU A 141 7.46 -13.84 -1.38
CA GLU A 141 6.26 -14.64 -1.09
C GLU A 141 4.98 -13.88 -1.46
N LEU A 142 4.89 -12.57 -1.18
CA LEU A 142 3.77 -11.73 -1.60
C LEU A 142 3.66 -11.67 -3.14
N VAL A 143 4.78 -11.51 -3.84
CA VAL A 143 4.80 -11.45 -5.32
C VAL A 143 4.37 -12.78 -5.92
N GLU A 144 4.84 -13.90 -5.39
CA GLU A 144 4.43 -15.24 -5.80
C GLU A 144 2.94 -15.47 -5.53
N ALA A 145 2.47 -15.14 -4.32
CA ALA A 145 1.06 -15.23 -3.96
C ALA A 145 0.17 -14.37 -4.88
N CYS A 146 0.64 -13.18 -5.27
CA CYS A 146 -0.04 -12.31 -6.23
C CYS A 146 -0.07 -12.87 -7.66
N ARG A 147 1.03 -13.50 -8.09
CA ARG A 147 1.17 -14.13 -9.41
C ARG A 147 0.17 -15.27 -9.61
N ASP A 148 -0.07 -16.04 -8.55
CA ASP A 148 -0.96 -17.21 -8.57
C ASP A 148 -2.45 -16.83 -8.48
N LEU A 149 -2.77 -15.55 -8.31
CA LEU A 149 -4.16 -15.10 -8.30
C LEU A 149 -4.78 -15.20 -9.70
N PRO A 150 -6.06 -15.60 -9.79
CA PRO A 150 -6.78 -15.55 -11.05
C PRO A 150 -6.89 -14.10 -11.53
N VAL A 151 -6.99 -13.93 -12.84
CA VAL A 151 -7.26 -12.63 -13.46
C VAL A 151 -8.75 -12.55 -13.80
N PRO A 152 -9.59 -12.00 -12.91
CA PRO A 152 -11.02 -11.87 -13.16
C PRO A 152 -11.28 -10.86 -14.28
N ARG A 153 -12.51 -10.88 -14.79
CA ARG A 153 -12.99 -9.83 -15.70
C ARG A 153 -12.83 -8.47 -15.04
N SER A 154 -12.24 -7.54 -15.78
CA SER A 154 -12.04 -6.16 -15.36
C SER A 154 -13.39 -5.44 -15.15
N LEU A 155 -13.44 -4.54 -14.18
CA LEU A 155 -14.55 -3.59 -13.99
C LEU A 155 -14.72 -2.62 -15.18
N HIS A 156 -13.65 -2.43 -15.95
CA HIS A 156 -13.53 -1.56 -17.11
C HIS A 156 -13.40 -2.36 -18.41
N GLN A 157 -13.93 -3.59 -18.45
CA GLN A 157 -13.76 -4.49 -19.60
C GLN A 157 -14.33 -3.88 -20.88
N ASP A 158 -15.45 -3.18 -20.80
CA ASP A 158 -16.06 -2.43 -21.89
C ASP A 158 -15.11 -1.40 -22.52
N ILE A 159 -14.38 -0.65 -21.68
CA ILE A 159 -13.38 0.32 -22.12
C ILE A 159 -12.20 -0.40 -22.79
N LEU A 160 -11.73 -1.50 -22.21
CA LEU A 160 -10.63 -2.28 -22.78
C LEU A 160 -11.00 -2.87 -24.15
N ASP A 161 -12.21 -3.41 -24.28
CA ASP A 161 -12.73 -4.00 -25.52
C ASP A 161 -12.89 -2.93 -26.62
N ALA A 162 -13.45 -1.76 -26.27
CA ALA A 162 -13.60 -0.64 -27.21
C ALA A 162 -12.25 -0.13 -27.72
N GLN A 163 -11.26 0.01 -26.83
CA GLN A 163 -9.90 0.43 -27.22
C GLN A 163 -9.19 -0.62 -28.09
N GLN A 164 -9.42 -1.92 -27.85
CA GLN A 164 -8.83 -2.99 -28.66
C GLN A 164 -9.41 -3.00 -30.08
N SER A 165 -10.72 -2.78 -30.21
CA SER A 165 -11.39 -2.67 -31.51
C SER A 165 -10.85 -1.48 -32.31
N GLN A 166 -10.69 -0.30 -31.69
CA GLN A 166 -10.08 0.87 -32.33
C GLN A 166 -8.64 0.63 -32.81
N GLN A 167 -7.85 -0.13 -32.06
CA GLN A 167 -6.48 -0.48 -32.47
C GLN A 167 -6.44 -1.46 -33.66
N ARG A 168 -7.41 -2.38 -33.75
CA ARG A 168 -7.53 -3.32 -34.88
C ARG A 168 -8.02 -2.63 -36.14
N GLU A 169 -8.97 -1.70 -36.00
CA GLU A 169 -9.49 -0.89 -37.12
C GLU A 169 -8.44 0.09 -37.67
N ALA A 170 -7.49 0.53 -36.84
CA ALA A 170 -6.37 1.39 -37.24
C ALA A 170 -5.21 0.64 -37.94
N GLY A 171 -5.33 -0.66 -38.21
CA GLY A 171 -4.28 -1.47 -38.83
C GLY A 171 -4.11 -1.20 -40.34
N ASP A 172 -2.85 -0.98 -40.77
CA ASP A 172 -2.33 -0.92 -42.16
C ASP A 172 -2.09 0.47 -42.79
N MET A 173 -1.87 1.52 -41.99
CA MET A 173 -1.17 2.72 -42.46
C MET A 173 0.09 2.95 -41.63
N ASP A 174 1.20 2.38 -42.11
CA ASP A 174 2.61 2.80 -41.99
C ASP A 174 3.02 3.77 -40.84
N ALA A 175 2.58 3.48 -39.62
CA ALA A 175 2.88 4.27 -38.42
C ALA A 175 3.88 3.57 -37.48
N ALA A 176 4.62 2.60 -38.02
CA ALA A 176 5.52 1.72 -37.26
C ALA A 176 6.85 2.38 -36.86
N LEU A 177 7.15 3.62 -37.28
CA LEU A 177 8.46 4.24 -37.03
C LEU A 177 8.50 5.42 -36.05
N THR A 178 7.38 5.98 -35.58
CA THR A 178 7.42 7.23 -34.79
C THR A 178 6.52 7.31 -33.56
N LYS A 179 5.67 6.31 -33.28
CA LYS A 179 4.86 6.33 -32.05
C LYS A 179 5.63 5.72 -30.90
N THR A 180 5.97 6.56 -29.93
CA THR A 180 6.42 6.17 -28.60
C THR A 180 5.52 5.02 -28.12
N PRO A 181 6.08 3.88 -27.65
CA PRO A 181 5.27 2.77 -27.18
C PRO A 181 4.26 3.28 -26.17
N ASN A 182 2.97 3.05 -26.39
CA ASN A 182 1.95 3.43 -25.43
C ASN A 182 2.24 2.67 -24.12
N PRO A 183 2.67 3.33 -23.04
CA PRO A 183 3.06 2.64 -21.80
C PRO A 183 1.90 1.90 -21.16
N PHE A 184 0.65 2.29 -21.49
CA PHE A 184 -0.57 1.63 -21.03
C PHE A 184 -0.90 0.35 -21.81
N ALA A 185 -0.21 0.06 -22.92
CA ALA A 185 -0.40 -1.21 -23.64
C ALA A 185 0.08 -2.40 -22.80
N SER A 186 1.21 -2.25 -22.11
CA SER A 186 1.77 -3.27 -21.21
C SER A 186 0.89 -3.50 -19.99
N ALA A 187 0.21 -2.46 -19.48
CA ALA A 187 -0.72 -2.57 -18.36
C ALA A 187 -1.92 -3.52 -18.62
N ARG A 188 -2.17 -3.86 -19.89
CA ARG A 188 -3.21 -4.82 -20.30
C ARG A 188 -2.76 -6.27 -20.20
N LEU A 189 -1.45 -6.53 -20.13
CA LEU A 189 -0.94 -7.90 -20.05
C LEU A 189 -1.33 -8.51 -18.71
N PRO A 190 -2.05 -9.66 -18.68
CA PRO A 190 -2.48 -10.32 -17.43
C PRO A 190 -1.31 -10.67 -16.49
N THR A 191 -0.11 -10.82 -17.07
CA THR A 191 1.15 -11.12 -16.38
C THR A 191 1.77 -9.91 -15.69
N ILE A 192 1.44 -8.69 -16.11
CA ILE A 192 1.98 -7.45 -15.52
C ILE A 192 1.01 -6.95 -14.47
N GLN A 193 1.41 -6.95 -13.20
CA GLN A 193 0.58 -6.43 -12.12
C GLN A 193 0.80 -4.94 -11.89
N LEU A 194 -0.27 -4.21 -11.62
CA LEU A 194 -0.24 -2.76 -11.44
C LEU A 194 -0.21 -2.39 -9.96
N TRP A 195 0.92 -1.88 -9.51
CA TRP A 195 1.13 -1.48 -8.12
C TRP A 195 0.91 0.03 -7.98
N GLY A 196 0.37 0.44 -6.83
CA GLY A 196 0.09 1.84 -6.52
C GLY A 196 1.36 2.63 -6.21
N ALA A 197 1.21 3.71 -5.45
CA ALA A 197 2.38 4.41 -4.91
C ALA A 197 3.18 3.44 -4.02
N ILE A 198 4.44 3.21 -4.38
CA ILE A 198 5.38 2.36 -3.64
C ILE A 198 6.43 3.25 -2.96
N HIS A 199 6.72 2.99 -1.70
CA HIS A 199 7.80 3.65 -0.98
C HIS A 199 9.18 3.27 -1.56
N THR A 200 10.13 4.20 -1.60
CA THR A 200 11.46 4.00 -2.21
C THR A 200 12.22 2.81 -1.60
N THR A 201 12.07 2.57 -0.29
CA THR A 201 12.64 1.38 0.37
C THR A 201 12.07 0.07 -0.20
N THR A 202 10.75 -0.01 -0.37
CA THR A 202 10.07 -1.18 -0.93
C THR A 202 10.35 -1.33 -2.42
N ALA A 203 10.47 -0.23 -3.16
CA ALA A 203 10.91 -0.25 -4.55
C ALA A 203 12.31 -0.86 -4.71
N SER A 204 13.22 -0.57 -3.77
CA SER A 204 14.56 -1.15 -3.77
C SER A 204 14.54 -2.67 -3.54
N VAL A 205 13.59 -3.18 -2.73
CA VAL A 205 13.38 -4.62 -2.55
C VAL A 205 12.88 -5.26 -3.85
N LEU A 206 11.84 -4.68 -4.46
CA LEU A 206 11.28 -5.17 -5.73
C LEU A 206 12.31 -5.17 -6.87
N GLN A 207 13.22 -4.18 -6.88
CA GLN A 207 14.33 -4.15 -7.83
C GLN A 207 15.33 -5.29 -7.59
N ARG A 208 15.71 -5.57 -6.34
CA ARG A 208 16.60 -6.71 -6.02
C ARG A 208 16.01 -8.06 -6.40
N LEU A 209 14.69 -8.17 -6.30
CA LEU A 209 13.93 -9.38 -6.65
C LEU A 209 13.61 -9.50 -8.15
N ASP A 210 14.08 -8.58 -8.99
CA ASP A 210 13.84 -8.57 -10.44
C ASP A 210 12.35 -8.57 -10.83
N VAL A 211 11.51 -7.93 -10.01
CA VAL A 211 10.05 -7.85 -10.21
C VAL A 211 9.64 -6.65 -11.05
N LEU A 212 10.48 -5.60 -11.05
CA LEU A 212 10.22 -4.38 -11.80
C LEU A 212 10.52 -4.62 -13.28
N ALA A 213 9.61 -4.18 -14.16
CA ALA A 213 9.86 -4.23 -15.60
C ALA A 213 11.14 -3.46 -15.97
N GLU A 214 11.84 -3.87 -17.03
CA GLU A 214 13.07 -3.21 -17.51
C GLU A 214 12.86 -1.71 -17.82
N THR A 215 11.65 -1.32 -18.19
CA THR A 215 11.25 0.07 -18.47
C THR A 215 10.85 0.84 -17.21
N SER A 216 10.84 0.19 -16.05
CA SER A 216 10.48 0.79 -14.78
C SER A 216 11.49 1.84 -14.37
N LYS A 217 11.01 3.08 -14.26
CA LYS A 217 11.80 4.20 -13.75
C LYS A 217 11.47 4.52 -12.30
N VAL A 218 10.95 3.57 -11.52
CA VAL A 218 10.46 3.84 -10.14
C VAL A 218 11.51 4.53 -9.25
N ASN A 219 12.80 4.23 -9.44
CA ASN A 219 13.89 4.87 -8.68
C ASN A 219 14.49 6.12 -9.38
N GLU A 220 14.06 6.42 -10.61
CA GLU A 220 14.51 7.55 -11.43
C GLU A 220 13.42 8.61 -11.66
N THR A 221 12.14 8.28 -11.46
CA THR A 221 11.01 9.20 -11.56
C THR A 221 11.00 10.17 -10.38
N ALA A 222 10.51 11.39 -10.63
CA ALA A 222 10.31 12.39 -9.59
C ALA A 222 9.52 11.80 -8.41
N ALA A 223 10.01 12.01 -7.20
CA ALA A 223 9.38 11.49 -6.00
C ALA A 223 7.92 11.98 -5.92
N ASN A 224 6.98 11.05 -5.75
CA ASN A 224 5.61 11.40 -5.42
C ASN A 224 5.58 11.90 -3.98
N HIS A 225 5.68 13.22 -3.81
CA HIS A 225 5.60 13.83 -2.49
C HIS A 225 4.17 13.76 -1.96
N THR A 226 4.01 13.19 -0.77
CA THR A 226 2.73 13.20 -0.05
C THR A 226 2.74 14.37 0.92
N PHE A 227 1.74 15.25 0.80
CA PHE A 227 1.54 16.37 1.71
C PHE A 227 0.30 16.12 2.57
N ILE A 228 0.44 16.23 3.89
CA ILE A 228 -0.68 16.21 4.82
C ILE A 228 -0.88 17.62 5.33
N PHE A 229 -2.07 18.16 5.10
CA PHE A 229 -2.48 19.46 5.60
C PHE A 229 -3.38 19.27 6.81
N ASP A 230 -3.05 19.95 7.90
CA ASP A 230 -3.94 20.08 9.04
C ASP A 230 -4.94 21.20 8.75
N VAL A 231 -6.08 20.84 8.16
CA VAL A 231 -7.08 21.80 7.68
C VAL A 231 -7.53 22.79 8.77
N PRO A 232 -7.79 22.37 10.03
CA PRO A 232 -8.09 23.29 11.13
C PRO A 232 -7.02 24.34 11.45
N SER A 233 -5.74 24.08 11.16
CA SER A 233 -4.65 25.03 11.41
C SER A 233 -4.24 25.84 10.17
N LEU A 234 -4.93 25.66 9.04
CA LEU A 234 -4.74 26.50 7.87
C LEU A 234 -5.18 27.94 8.16
N ALA A 235 -4.46 28.90 7.58
CA ALA A 235 -4.85 30.30 7.64
C ALA A 235 -6.28 30.49 7.08
N PRO A 236 -7.07 31.43 7.64
CA PRO A 236 -8.38 31.73 7.09
C PRO A 236 -8.29 32.06 5.60
N PRO A 237 -9.23 31.57 4.76
CA PRO A 237 -9.22 31.89 3.34
C PRO A 237 -9.34 33.41 3.14
N ALA A 238 -8.70 33.92 2.09
CA ALA A 238 -8.83 35.32 1.71
C ALA A 238 -10.31 35.67 1.44
N PRO A 239 -10.73 36.92 1.71
CA PRO A 239 -12.08 37.35 1.36
C PRO A 239 -12.30 37.20 -0.14
N LEU A 240 -13.48 36.71 -0.52
CA LEU A 240 -13.83 36.58 -1.93
C LEU A 240 -13.98 37.97 -2.57
N PRO A 241 -13.66 38.11 -3.87
CA PRO A 241 -14.02 39.29 -4.65
C PRO A 241 -15.52 39.58 -4.60
N GLU A 242 -15.87 40.85 -4.77
CA GLU A 242 -17.26 41.31 -4.77
C GLU A 242 -18.11 40.54 -5.80
N GLY A 243 -19.27 40.04 -5.37
CA GLY A 243 -20.17 39.25 -6.20
C GLY A 243 -19.90 37.74 -6.24
N LEU A 244 -18.90 37.23 -5.50
CA LEU A 244 -18.63 35.80 -5.36
C LEU A 244 -18.96 35.30 -3.95
N GLU A 245 -19.59 34.13 -3.87
CA GLU A 245 -19.85 33.40 -2.63
C GLU A 245 -19.17 32.03 -2.67
N TRP A 246 -18.64 31.59 -1.52
CA TRP A 246 -18.18 30.21 -1.38
C TRP A 246 -19.42 29.33 -1.43
N GLY A 247 -19.46 28.36 -2.35
CA GLY A 247 -20.55 27.39 -2.40
C GLY A 247 -20.76 26.78 -1.03
N GLY A 248 -21.99 26.84 -0.52
CA GLY A 248 -22.33 26.38 0.82
C GLY A 248 -22.02 24.90 0.98
N GLY A 249 -20.87 24.57 1.56
CA GLY A 249 -20.63 23.25 2.13
C GLY A 249 -21.45 23.16 3.41
N GLU A 250 -22.43 22.25 3.46
CA GLU A 250 -23.12 21.93 4.72
C GLU A 250 -22.07 21.63 5.79
N LYS A 251 -22.02 22.48 6.82
CA LYS A 251 -21.15 22.29 7.97
C LYS A 251 -21.64 21.08 8.76
N GLY A 252 -21.01 19.93 8.49
CA GLY A 252 -20.82 18.78 9.37
C GLY A 252 -21.99 18.35 10.27
N ALA A 253 -22.66 17.26 9.89
CA ALA A 253 -23.17 16.33 10.89
C ALA A 253 -22.05 15.38 11.31
N LEU A 254 -21.22 15.82 12.25
CA LEU A 254 -20.58 14.90 13.20
C LEU A 254 -21.75 14.24 13.93
N CYS A 255 -22.09 13.01 13.56
CA CYS A 255 -23.14 12.25 14.24
C CYS A 255 -22.60 11.80 15.60
N SER A 256 -22.83 12.61 16.63
CA SER A 256 -22.71 12.23 18.03
C SER A 256 -23.98 12.65 18.78
N ARG A 257 -24.82 11.65 19.09
CA ARG A 257 -25.66 11.48 20.31
C ARG A 257 -26.58 10.28 20.06
N THR A 258 -26.45 9.15 20.76
CA THR A 258 -27.09 8.86 22.07
C THR A 258 -28.45 9.54 22.21
N GLU A 259 -29.53 8.81 21.97
CA GLU A 259 -30.29 8.08 22.99
C GLU A 259 -30.61 6.66 22.49
#